data_AF-A0A259TK64-F1
#
_entry.id   AF-A0A259TK64-F1
#
_cell.length_a   1.000
_cell.length_b   1.000
_cell.length_c   1.000
_cell.angle_alpha   90.00
_cell.angle_beta   90.00
_cell.angle_gamma   90.00
#
_symmetry.space_group_name_H-M   'P 1'
#
loop_
_entity.id
_entity.type
_entity.pdbx_description
1 polymer ?
#
loop_
_entity_poly.entity_id
_entity_poly.type
_entity_poly.pdbx_seq_one_letter_code
_entity_poly.pdbx_strand_id
1 'polypeptide(L)'
;MDLFFARLKEYMINNDSFEEIDRVGYYHTLEQQKENLHELLSDCNTYDFSFEFDRTGDVDSYYSPGKIIINLYDKSKIDDSYADWERQLNHFYTVDFGIEERYWGYCTCQDTDEGFNYVHRCCGNGCDWVAPKLSVTKHQVLTHGSFNGIERDLWKLQEQWTDNQEESDKREKEAQIKYIQDQIDTLNKKKEALL
;
A
#
# COMPACT_ATOMS: atom_id res chain seq x y z
N MET A 1 14.71 -3.70 -25.71
CA MET A 1 14.33 -3.53 -24.28
C MET A 1 13.04 -2.73 -24.29
N ASP A 2 11.99 -3.24 -23.66
CA ASP A 2 10.67 -2.59 -23.72
C ASP A 2 10.74 -1.22 -23.02
N LEU A 3 10.03 -0.22 -23.57
CA LEU A 3 10.01 1.15 -23.07
C LEU A 3 9.72 1.23 -21.56
N PHE A 4 8.76 0.42 -21.10
CA PHE A 4 8.40 0.30 -19.69
C PHE A 4 9.60 -0.06 -18.81
N PHE A 5 10.28 -1.17 -19.10
CA PHE A 5 11.40 -1.66 -18.31
C PHE A 5 12.60 -0.70 -18.37
N ALA A 6 12.85 -0.07 -19.52
CA ALA A 6 13.89 0.94 -19.64
C ALA A 6 13.65 2.15 -18.71
N ARG A 7 12.43 2.71 -18.74
CA ARG A 7 12.04 3.85 -17.89
C ARG A 7 11.96 3.46 -16.41
N LEU A 8 11.48 2.26 -16.11
CA LEU A 8 11.43 1.75 -14.73
C LEU A 8 12.84 1.63 -14.14
N LYS A 9 13.79 1.08 -14.91
CA LYS A 9 15.18 0.96 -14.47
C LYS A 9 15.79 2.33 -14.16
N GLU A 10 15.60 3.30 -15.06
CA GLU A 10 16.07 4.67 -14.85
C GLU A 10 15.43 5.29 -13.60
N TYR A 11 14.12 5.11 -13.42
CA TYR A 11 13.39 5.58 -12.25
C TYR A 11 13.95 4.99 -10.95
N MET A 12 14.13 3.66 -10.88
CA MET A 12 14.63 2.98 -9.68
C MET A 12 16.09 3.32 -9.37
N ILE A 13 16.92 3.60 -10.38
CA ILE A 13 18.31 4.04 -10.18
C ILE A 13 18.37 5.44 -9.56
N ASN A 14 17.47 6.33 -9.99
CA ASN A 14 17.46 7.73 -9.59
C ASN A 14 16.59 8.00 -8.34
N ASN A 15 15.95 6.99 -7.77
CA ASN A 15 15.11 7.12 -6.59
C ASN A 15 15.85 6.63 -5.34
N ASP A 16 16.24 7.57 -4.48
CA ASP A 16 16.98 7.32 -3.23
C ASP A 16 16.21 6.50 -2.18
N SER A 17 14.93 6.20 -2.43
CA SER A 17 14.11 5.39 -1.52
C SER A 17 14.46 3.90 -1.57
N PHE A 18 15.19 3.45 -2.60
CA PHE A 18 15.60 2.07 -2.77
C PHE A 18 17.05 1.85 -2.31
N GLU A 19 17.29 0.83 -1.50
CA GLU A 19 18.64 0.31 -1.33
C GLU A 19 19.12 -0.38 -2.62
N GLU A 20 20.44 -0.40 -2.87
CA GLU A 20 20.99 -0.91 -4.12
C GLU A 20 20.65 -2.38 -4.40
N ILE A 21 20.63 -3.22 -3.36
CA ILE A 21 20.30 -4.65 -3.52
C ILE A 21 18.82 -4.86 -3.81
N ASP A 22 17.95 -4.05 -3.18
CA ASP A 22 16.51 -4.10 -3.34
C ASP A 22 16.09 -3.68 -4.75
N ARG A 23 16.67 -2.59 -5.29
CA ARG A 23 16.35 -2.14 -6.66
C ARG A 23 16.65 -3.21 -7.71
N VAL A 24 17.78 -3.90 -7.57
CA VAL A 24 18.21 -4.94 -8.52
C VAL A 24 17.30 -6.17 -8.37
N GLY A 25 17.04 -6.57 -7.13
CA GLY A 25 16.16 -7.69 -6.82
C GLY A 25 14.75 -7.51 -7.38
N TYR A 26 14.08 -6.41 -7.02
CA TYR A 26 12.70 -6.16 -7.45
C TYR A 26 12.58 -5.95 -8.97
N TYR A 27 13.53 -5.23 -9.59
CA TYR A 27 13.53 -5.05 -11.05
C TYR A 27 13.57 -6.40 -11.78
N HIS A 28 14.50 -7.28 -11.40
CA HIS A 28 14.62 -8.58 -12.05
C HIS A 28 13.50 -9.55 -11.69
N THR A 29 12.94 -9.49 -10.47
CA THR A 29 11.71 -10.23 -10.16
C THR A 29 10.57 -9.80 -11.07
N LEU A 30 10.43 -8.50 -11.35
CA LEU A 30 9.37 -8.01 -12.26
C LEU A 30 9.63 -8.43 -13.71
N GLU A 31 10.89 -8.37 -14.14
CA GLU A 31 11.31 -8.81 -15.48
C GLU A 31 11.03 -10.30 -15.71
N GLN A 32 11.21 -11.15 -14.69
CA GLN A 32 10.83 -12.57 -14.74
C GLN A 32 9.32 -12.78 -14.92
N GLN A 33 8.50 -11.80 -14.49
CA GLN A 33 7.05 -11.84 -14.65
C GLN A 33 6.57 -11.19 -15.95
N LYS A 34 7.46 -10.75 -16.85
CA LYS A 34 7.12 -10.01 -18.08
C LYS A 34 5.99 -10.63 -18.90
N GLU A 35 5.94 -11.96 -19.01
CA GLU A 35 4.89 -12.67 -19.74
C GLU A 35 3.51 -12.53 -19.07
N ASN A 36 3.45 -12.28 -17.77
CA ASN A 36 2.20 -12.05 -17.05
C ASN A 36 1.76 -10.58 -17.06
N LEU A 37 2.56 -9.66 -17.62
CA LEU A 37 2.33 -8.21 -17.58
C LEU A 37 1.75 -7.64 -18.89
N HIS A 38 1.15 -8.48 -19.74
CA HIS A 38 0.68 -8.07 -21.07
C HIS A 38 -0.23 -6.83 -21.04
N GLU A 39 -1.16 -6.75 -20.09
CA GLU A 39 -2.10 -5.63 -19.98
C GLU A 39 -1.38 -4.32 -19.62
N LEU A 40 -0.54 -4.35 -18.56
CA LEU A 40 0.27 -3.20 -18.15
C LEU A 40 1.19 -2.73 -19.28
N LEU A 41 1.88 -3.65 -19.95
CA LEU A 41 2.81 -3.31 -21.03
C LEU A 41 2.07 -2.74 -22.24
N SER A 42 0.88 -3.25 -22.56
CA SER A 42 0.01 -2.71 -23.62
C SER A 42 -0.44 -1.28 -23.30
N ASP A 43 -0.86 -1.03 -22.06
CA ASP A 43 -1.26 0.29 -21.61
C ASP A 43 -0.08 1.28 -21.64
N CYS A 44 1.10 0.89 -21.16
CA CYS A 44 2.30 1.74 -21.18
C CYS A 44 2.81 2.03 -22.60
N ASN A 45 2.51 1.18 -23.59
CA ASN A 45 2.79 1.47 -25.00
C ASN A 45 1.76 2.43 -25.60
N THR A 46 0.50 2.32 -25.17
CA THR A 46 -0.62 3.11 -25.69
C THR A 46 -0.61 4.52 -25.10
N TYR A 47 -0.53 4.64 -23.78
CA TYR A 47 -0.65 5.88 -23.03
C TYR A 47 0.72 6.44 -22.63
N ASP A 48 0.74 7.68 -22.16
CA ASP A 48 1.89 8.17 -21.42
C ASP A 48 1.79 7.69 -19.97
N PHE A 49 2.91 7.64 -19.27
CA PHE A 49 2.94 7.12 -17.92
C PHE A 49 4.06 7.73 -17.08
N SER A 50 3.84 7.73 -15.76
CA SER A 50 4.82 8.14 -14.76
C SER A 50 4.90 7.09 -13.65
N PHE A 51 5.98 7.17 -12.87
CA PHE A 51 6.20 6.35 -11.70
C PHE A 51 6.22 7.23 -10.47
N GLU A 52 5.55 6.78 -9.41
CA GLU A 52 5.59 7.39 -8.10
C GLU A 52 5.88 6.31 -7.07
N PHE A 53 6.75 6.61 -6.10
CA PHE A 53 7.09 5.67 -5.05
C PHE A 53 6.32 6.06 -3.81
N ASP A 54 5.56 5.11 -3.31
CA ASP A 54 4.76 5.30 -2.11
C ASP A 54 5.28 4.35 -1.03
N ARG A 55 5.84 4.95 0.03
CA ARG A 55 6.32 4.23 1.23
C ARG A 55 5.26 4.19 2.34
N THR A 56 4.02 4.61 2.07
CA THR A 56 2.92 4.47 3.03
C THR A 56 2.47 3.02 3.09
N GLY A 57 3.18 2.22 3.90
CA GLY A 57 2.55 1.13 4.62
C GLY A 57 1.59 1.70 5.67
N ASP A 58 0.70 0.86 6.21
CA ASP A 58 0.00 1.15 7.46
C ASP A 58 0.97 1.83 8.44
N VAL A 59 0.49 2.84 9.16
CA VAL A 59 1.28 3.73 10.04
C VAL A 59 2.14 2.97 11.07
N ASP A 60 1.90 1.66 11.24
CA ASP A 60 2.60 0.73 12.13
C ASP A 60 3.66 -0.18 11.46
N SER A 61 3.86 -0.13 10.14
CA SER A 61 4.76 -1.04 9.41
C SER A 61 6.06 -0.34 8.99
N TYR A 62 6.99 -0.20 9.93
CA TYR A 62 8.37 0.27 9.67
C TYR A 62 9.12 -0.62 8.65
N TYR A 63 8.60 -1.82 8.36
CA TYR A 63 9.22 -2.85 7.53
C TYR A 63 8.56 -3.04 6.16
N SER A 64 7.60 -2.19 5.77
CA SER A 64 7.01 -2.29 4.43
C SER A 64 8.02 -1.83 3.36
N PRO A 65 8.35 -2.66 2.35
CA PRO A 65 9.25 -2.27 1.26
C PRO A 65 8.66 -1.21 0.32
N GLY A 66 7.41 -0.80 0.53
CA GLY A 66 6.70 0.20 -0.27
C GLY A 66 6.12 -0.36 -1.57
N LYS A 67 5.65 0.54 -2.43
CA LYS A 67 5.11 0.21 -3.75
C LYS A 67 5.46 1.28 -4.78
N ILE A 68 5.49 0.90 -6.05
CA ILE A 68 5.48 1.85 -7.17
C ILE A 68 4.06 1.99 -7.69
N ILE A 69 3.57 3.22 -7.77
CA ILE A 69 2.34 3.58 -8.46
C ILE A 69 2.70 3.96 -9.90
N ILE A 70 1.96 3.41 -10.86
CA ILE A 70 2.12 3.66 -12.29
C ILE A 70 0.87 4.39 -12.77
N ASN A 71 0.99 5.71 -12.90
CA ASN A 71 -0.09 6.56 -13.38
C ASN A 71 -0.08 6.61 -14.90
N LEU A 72 -1.26 6.55 -15.52
CA LEU A 72 -1.42 6.61 -16.97
C LEU A 72 -2.10 7.90 -17.41
N TYR A 73 -1.66 8.46 -18.53
CA TYR A 73 -2.16 9.72 -19.07
C TYR A 73 -2.46 9.62 -20.57
N ASP A 74 -3.56 10.24 -20.97
CA ASP A 74 -3.95 10.31 -22.37
C ASP A 74 -2.97 11.18 -23.19
N LYS A 75 -2.37 10.58 -24.22
CA LYS A 75 -1.45 11.24 -25.16
C LYS A 75 -2.17 12.19 -26.13
N SER A 76 -3.47 12.03 -26.34
CA SER A 76 -4.23 12.89 -27.25
C SER A 76 -4.55 14.27 -26.66
N LYS A 77 -4.47 14.41 -25.34
CA LYS A 77 -4.76 15.62 -24.59
C LYS A 77 -3.49 16.45 -24.29
N ILE A 78 -2.60 16.60 -25.27
CA ILE A 78 -1.41 17.45 -25.19
C ILE A 78 -1.79 18.86 -25.64
N ASP A 79 -2.56 19.56 -24.81
CA ASP A 79 -2.72 21.01 -24.92
C ASP A 79 -2.24 21.59 -23.58
N ASP A 80 -1.39 22.63 -23.64
CA ASP A 80 -0.77 23.28 -22.47
C ASP A 80 -1.82 23.89 -21.52
N SER A 81 -3.10 23.88 -21.90
CA SER A 81 -4.23 24.32 -21.07
C SER A 81 -4.71 23.29 -20.05
N TYR A 82 -4.38 22.00 -20.19
CA TYR A 82 -4.89 20.95 -19.30
C TYR A 82 -3.99 20.77 -18.08
N ALA A 83 -4.57 20.80 -16.89
CA ALA A 83 -3.89 20.32 -15.70
C ALA A 83 -3.67 18.81 -15.78
N ASP A 84 -2.55 18.30 -15.26
CA ASP A 84 -2.14 16.88 -15.40
C ASP A 84 -3.22 15.88 -14.94
N TRP A 85 -4.04 16.25 -13.96
CA TRP A 85 -5.15 15.42 -13.47
C TRP A 85 -6.31 15.25 -14.47
N GLU A 86 -6.49 16.16 -15.44
CA GLU A 86 -7.50 16.03 -16.50
C GLU A 86 -7.08 15.04 -17.61
N ARG A 87 -5.77 14.78 -17.69
CA ARG A 87 -5.17 13.82 -18.62
C ARG A 87 -5.07 12.42 -18.00
N GLN A 88 -5.08 12.32 -16.68
CA GLN A 88 -4.97 11.06 -15.97
C GLN A 88 -6.16 10.16 -16.31
N LEU A 89 -5.87 8.91 -16.63
CA LEU A 89 -6.90 7.91 -16.87
C LEU A 89 -7.58 7.51 -15.57
N ASN A 90 -8.78 6.93 -15.69
CA ASN A 90 -9.53 6.41 -14.54
C ASN A 90 -9.01 5.05 -14.05
N HIS A 91 -7.82 4.63 -14.48
CA HIS A 91 -7.16 3.43 -13.96
C HIS A 91 -5.65 3.64 -13.88
N PHE A 92 -5.03 2.92 -12.95
CA PHE A 92 -3.59 2.95 -12.70
C PHE A 92 -3.14 1.57 -12.22
N TYR A 93 -1.83 1.37 -12.11
CA TYR A 93 -1.27 0.12 -11.59
C TYR A 93 -0.44 0.36 -10.33
N THR A 94 -0.35 -0.64 -9.46
CA THR A 94 0.66 -0.69 -8.39
C THR A 94 1.56 -1.89 -8.57
N VAL A 95 2.84 -1.73 -8.25
CA VAL A 95 3.80 -2.80 -8.03
C VAL A 95 4.12 -2.78 -6.54
N ASP A 96 3.44 -3.64 -5.79
CA ASP A 96 3.60 -3.76 -4.35
C ASP A 96 4.79 -4.68 -4.06
N PHE A 97 5.79 -4.15 -3.34
CA PHE A 97 7.00 -4.88 -2.99
C PHE A 97 6.81 -5.64 -1.68
N GLY A 98 7.44 -6.80 -1.60
CA GLY A 98 7.40 -7.65 -0.43
C GLY A 98 8.63 -8.55 -0.38
N ILE A 99 8.69 -9.35 0.67
CA ILE A 99 9.75 -10.33 0.85
C ILE A 99 9.17 -11.74 0.94
N GLU A 100 9.96 -12.72 0.53
CA GLU A 100 9.69 -14.13 0.73
C GLU A 100 10.89 -14.76 1.44
N GLU A 101 10.70 -15.14 2.70
CA GLU A 101 11.71 -15.84 3.48
C GLU A 101 11.82 -17.29 3.01
N ARG A 102 13.02 -17.71 2.62
CA ARG A 102 13.32 -19.08 2.19
C ARG A 102 14.29 -19.69 3.18
N TYR A 103 13.82 -20.63 3.99
CA TYR A 103 14.62 -21.31 5.01
C TYR A 103 15.18 -22.63 4.47
N TRP A 104 16.41 -22.61 3.96
CA TRP A 104 17.10 -23.77 3.38
C TRP A 104 18.26 -24.27 4.25
N GLY A 105 18.57 -23.55 5.34
CA GLY A 105 19.66 -23.83 6.27
C GLY A 105 20.83 -22.86 6.11
N TYR A 106 21.80 -22.96 7.01
CA TYR A 106 22.99 -22.12 6.96
C TYR A 106 23.91 -22.48 5.80
N CYS A 107 24.63 -21.48 5.29
CA CYS A 107 25.68 -21.70 4.29
C CYS A 107 26.79 -22.59 4.86
N THR A 108 27.09 -23.68 4.15
CA THR A 108 28.21 -24.58 4.46
C THR A 108 29.35 -24.51 3.44
N CYS A 109 29.28 -23.55 2.51
CA CYS A 109 30.28 -23.40 1.45
C CYS A 109 31.67 -23.12 1.98
N GLN A 110 32.66 -23.70 1.31
CA GLN A 110 34.08 -23.42 1.46
C GLN A 110 34.55 -22.45 0.38
N ASP A 111 35.69 -21.80 0.61
CA ASP A 111 36.31 -20.85 -0.32
C ASP A 111 36.82 -21.49 -1.63
N THR A 112 36.79 -22.82 -1.70
CA THR A 112 37.14 -23.62 -2.88
C THR A 112 35.92 -24.08 -3.68
N ASP A 113 34.71 -23.87 -3.17
CA ASP A 113 33.48 -24.30 -3.84
C ASP A 113 33.16 -23.41 -5.06
N GLU A 114 32.59 -24.03 -6.10
CA GLU A 114 32.16 -23.30 -7.30
C GLU A 114 31.09 -22.26 -6.97
N GLY A 115 31.27 -21.03 -7.46
CA GLY A 115 30.36 -19.92 -7.20
C GLY A 115 30.57 -19.23 -5.85
N PHE A 116 31.58 -19.62 -5.06
CA PHE A 116 31.91 -18.93 -3.81
C PHE A 116 32.24 -17.46 -4.05
N ASN A 117 31.48 -16.56 -3.42
CA ASN A 117 31.70 -15.12 -3.49
C ASN A 117 32.46 -14.65 -2.25
N TYR A 118 33.69 -14.12 -2.42
CA TYR A 118 34.51 -13.66 -1.30
C TYR A 118 33.95 -12.46 -0.53
N VAL A 119 33.15 -11.60 -1.18
CA VAL A 119 32.49 -10.46 -0.52
C VAL A 119 31.37 -10.95 0.38
N HIS A 120 30.56 -11.88 -0.11
CA HIS A 120 29.40 -12.42 0.61
C HIS A 120 29.72 -13.66 1.47
N ARG A 121 30.94 -14.21 1.35
CA ARG A 121 31.42 -15.43 2.02
C ARG A 121 30.45 -16.62 1.89
N CYS A 122 29.83 -16.76 0.73
CA CYS A 122 28.77 -17.72 0.46
C CYS A 122 28.71 -18.01 -1.04
N CYS A 123 28.22 -19.20 -1.43
CA CYS A 123 27.94 -19.50 -2.84
C CYS A 123 26.57 -18.98 -3.31
N GLY A 124 25.69 -18.56 -2.40
CA GLY A 124 24.33 -18.11 -2.72
C GLY A 124 23.39 -19.22 -3.20
N ASN A 125 23.70 -20.49 -2.89
CA ASN A 125 22.92 -21.65 -3.30
C ASN A 125 22.55 -22.52 -2.09
N GLY A 126 21.26 -22.79 -1.89
CA GLY A 126 20.77 -23.70 -0.85
C GLY A 126 20.87 -23.18 0.60
N CYS A 127 21.10 -21.87 0.80
CA CYS A 127 21.13 -21.25 2.12
C CYS A 127 19.90 -20.38 2.37
N ASP A 128 19.65 -20.07 3.64
CA ASP A 128 18.64 -19.11 4.07
C ASP A 128 18.81 -17.77 3.33
N TRP A 129 17.70 -17.28 2.78
CA TRP A 129 17.69 -16.07 1.96
C TRP A 129 16.32 -15.41 1.95
N VAL A 130 16.31 -14.08 1.95
CA VAL A 130 15.10 -13.26 1.87
C VAL A 130 14.95 -12.79 0.43
N ALA A 131 14.04 -13.42 -0.31
CA ALA A 131 13.85 -13.15 -1.73
C ALA A 131 12.98 -11.92 -1.97
N PRO A 132 13.30 -11.07 -2.97
CA PRO A 132 12.42 -10.00 -3.41
C PRO A 132 11.17 -10.60 -4.05
N LYS A 133 10.01 -10.26 -3.50
CA LYS A 133 8.69 -10.63 -3.97
C LYS A 133 7.93 -9.39 -4.41
N LEU A 134 7.03 -9.53 -5.36
CA LEU A 134 6.13 -8.45 -5.74
C LEU A 134 4.78 -8.96 -6.20
N SER A 135 3.81 -8.05 -6.22
CA SER A 135 2.53 -8.22 -6.89
C SER A 135 2.22 -7.00 -7.74
N VAL A 136 1.59 -7.21 -8.90
CA VAL A 136 1.12 -6.13 -9.76
C VAL A 136 -0.40 -6.10 -9.74
N THR A 137 -0.98 -4.95 -9.40
CA THR A 137 -2.43 -4.77 -9.27
C THR A 137 -2.90 -3.65 -10.17
N LYS A 138 -4.00 -3.86 -10.91
CA LYS A 138 -4.71 -2.80 -11.63
C LYS A 138 -5.81 -2.23 -10.75
N HIS A 139 -5.86 -0.91 -10.64
CA HIS A 139 -6.87 -0.18 -9.88
C HIS A 139 -7.78 0.58 -10.84
N GLN A 140 -9.09 0.50 -10.61
CA GLN A 140 -10.09 1.24 -11.38
C GLN A 140 -10.74 2.28 -10.48
N VAL A 141 -10.64 3.54 -10.87
CA VAL A 141 -11.39 4.62 -10.24
C VAL A 141 -12.80 4.67 -10.82
N LEU A 142 -13.78 4.57 -9.94
CA LEU A 142 -15.21 4.54 -10.32
C LEU A 142 -15.78 5.95 -10.48
N THR A 143 -15.36 6.90 -9.63
CA THR A 143 -15.85 8.28 -9.68
C THR A 143 -14.84 9.22 -9.04
N HIS A 144 -14.80 10.44 -9.55
CA HIS A 144 -14.18 11.59 -8.90
C HIS A 144 -15.24 12.68 -8.79
N GLY A 145 -15.29 13.35 -7.66
CA GLY A 145 -16.25 14.42 -7.44
C GLY A 145 -15.78 15.33 -6.33
N SER A 146 -16.12 16.61 -6.46
CA SER A 146 -16.02 17.57 -5.37
C SER A 146 -17.38 17.72 -4.73
N PHE A 147 -17.40 18.15 -3.46
CA PHE A 147 -18.65 18.44 -2.77
C PHE A 147 -19.47 19.46 -3.57
N ASN A 148 -20.70 19.10 -3.93
CA ASN A 148 -21.60 19.98 -4.67
C ASN A 148 -22.41 20.85 -3.71
N GLY A 149 -21.79 21.94 -3.27
CA GLY A 149 -22.39 22.92 -2.38
C GLY A 149 -21.37 23.96 -1.96
N ILE A 150 -21.79 24.90 -1.13
CA ILE A 150 -20.87 25.86 -0.51
C ILE A 150 -20.50 25.40 0.90
N GLU A 151 -19.43 25.96 1.45
CA GLU A 151 -18.94 25.62 2.80
C GLU A 151 -20.03 25.71 3.88
N ARG A 152 -20.94 26.70 3.79
CA ARG A 152 -22.08 26.82 4.71
C ARG A 152 -23.03 25.63 4.67
N ASP A 153 -23.17 24.97 3.52
CA ASP A 153 -24.00 23.76 3.42
C ASP A 153 -23.32 22.60 4.16
N LEU A 154 -21.97 22.53 4.15
CA LEU A 154 -21.21 21.58 4.97
C LEU A 154 -21.42 21.83 6.47
N TRP A 155 -21.43 23.09 6.93
CA TRP A 155 -21.66 23.40 8.36
C TRP A 155 -23.02 22.87 8.83
N LYS A 156 -24.08 23.05 8.03
CA LYS A 156 -25.42 22.52 8.36
C LYS A 156 -25.43 20.99 8.41
N LEU A 157 -24.73 20.33 7.49
CA LEU A 157 -24.61 18.87 7.49
C LEU A 157 -23.80 18.38 8.71
N GLN A 158 -22.79 19.14 9.12
CA GLN A 158 -22.00 18.87 10.32
C GLN A 158 -22.86 18.98 11.59
N GLU A 159 -23.65 20.05 11.73
CA GLU A 159 -24.60 20.22 12.85
C GLU A 159 -25.56 19.03 12.96
N GLN A 160 -26.16 18.60 11.84
CA GLN A 160 -27.02 17.41 11.80
C GLN A 160 -26.30 16.11 12.21
N TRP A 161 -24.99 16.02 11.94
CA TRP A 161 -24.18 14.87 12.35
C TRP A 161 -23.92 14.89 13.86
N THR A 162 -23.62 16.06 14.43
CA THR A 162 -23.38 16.23 15.87
C THR A 162 -24.63 15.98 16.70
N ASP A 163 -25.80 16.44 16.27
CA ASP A 163 -27.08 16.18 16.96
C ASP A 163 -27.34 14.66 17.11
N ASN A 164 -27.08 13.89 16.04
CA ASN A 164 -27.21 12.43 16.05
C ASN A 164 -26.16 11.75 16.94
N GLN A 165 -24.97 12.33 17.06
CA GLN A 165 -23.89 11.81 17.90
C GLN A 165 -24.17 12.07 19.38
N GLU A 166 -24.60 13.27 19.76
CA GLU A 166 -25.00 13.58 21.13
C GLU A 166 -26.17 12.70 21.60
N GLU A 167 -27.13 12.42 20.71
CA GLU A 167 -28.25 11.53 21.03
C GLU A 167 -27.78 10.07 21.20
N SER A 168 -26.83 9.61 20.38
CA SER A 168 -26.21 8.29 20.52
C SER A 168 -25.43 8.15 21.84
N ASP A 169 -24.57 9.13 22.15
CA ASP A 169 -23.76 9.15 23.36
C ASP A 169 -24.64 9.22 24.62
N LYS A 170 -25.74 9.97 24.56
CA LYS A 170 -26.71 10.04 25.65
C LYS A 170 -27.38 8.69 25.88
N ARG A 171 -27.82 8.00 24.82
CA ARG A 171 -28.42 6.65 24.94
C ARG A 171 -27.43 5.65 25.53
N GLU A 172 -26.16 5.72 25.15
CA GLU A 172 -25.12 4.85 25.71
C GLU A 172 -24.90 5.11 27.21
N LYS A 173 -24.78 6.38 27.61
CA LYS A 173 -24.65 6.76 29.02
C LYS A 173 -25.88 6.35 29.85
N GLU A 174 -27.08 6.53 29.33
CA GLU A 174 -28.32 6.10 30.00
C GLU A 174 -28.36 4.56 30.18
N ALA A 175 -27.90 3.80 29.18
CA ALA A 175 -27.78 2.35 29.29
C ALA A 175 -26.75 1.92 30.35
N GLN A 176 -25.60 2.59 30.42
CA GLN A 176 -24.57 2.33 31.43
C GLN A 176 -25.06 2.67 32.84
N ILE A 177 -25.73 3.81 33.03
CA ILE A 177 -26.32 4.20 34.32
C ILE A 177 -27.32 3.14 34.78
N LYS A 178 -28.21 2.70 33.89
CA LYS A 178 -29.19 1.66 34.21
C LYS A 178 -28.52 0.36 34.63
N TYR A 179 -27.50 -0.08 33.90
CA TYR A 179 -26.74 -1.29 34.24
C TYR A 179 -26.10 -1.19 35.63
N ILE A 180 -25.48 -0.04 35.96
CA ILE A 180 -24.87 0.19 37.27
C ILE A 180 -25.94 0.18 38.38
N GLN A 181 -27.10 0.78 38.14
CA GLN A 181 -28.20 0.79 39.11
C GLN A 181 -28.71 -0.63 39.39
N ASP A 182 -28.87 -1.46 38.36
CA ASP A 182 -29.27 -2.86 38.51
C ASP A 182 -28.25 -3.67 39.34
N GLN A 183 -26.95 -3.38 39.18
CA GLN A 183 -25.88 -3.97 39.99
C GLN A 183 -25.95 -3.53 41.45
N ILE A 184 -26.15 -2.22 41.69
CA ILE A 184 -26.30 -1.66 43.04
C ILE A 184 -27.49 -2.31 43.77
N ASP A 185 -28.64 -2.42 43.10
CA ASP A 185 -29.84 -3.01 43.68
C ASP A 185 -29.64 -4.50 44.02
N THR A 186 -28.93 -5.23 43.14
CA THR A 186 -28.57 -6.62 43.38
C THR A 186 -27.64 -6.76 44.59
N LEU A 187 -26.65 -5.90 44.73
CA LEU A 187 -25.72 -5.91 45.85
C LEU A 187 -26.39 -5.51 47.17
N ASN A 188 -27.29 -4.53 47.14
CA ASN A 188 -28.07 -4.13 48.31
C ASN A 188 -28.97 -5.25 48.80
N LYS A 189 -29.68 -5.96 47.90
CA LYS A 189 -30.47 -7.15 48.27
C LYS A 189 -29.62 -8.24 48.91
N LYS A 190 -28.41 -8.47 48.38
CA LYS A 190 -27.47 -9.44 48.99
C LYS A 190 -27.01 -9.00 50.38
N LYS A 191 -26.74 -7.71 50.57
CA LYS A 191 -26.36 -7.15 51.87
C LYS A 191 -27.49 -7.30 52.90
N GLU A 192 -28.72 -7.00 52.53
CA GLU A 192 -29.89 -7.17 53.40
C GLU A 192 -30.11 -8.62 53.81
N ALA A 193 -29.88 -9.58 52.90
CA ALA A 193 -29.97 -11.01 53.23
C ALA A 193 -28.88 -11.51 54.21
N LEU A 194 -27.84 -10.70 54.47
CA LEU A 194 -26.73 -11.03 55.38
C LEU A 194 -26.81 -10.28 56.73
N LEU A 195 -27.81 -9.42 56.92
CA LEU A 195 -28.11 -8.71 58.16
C LEU A 195 -29.30 -9.36 58.88
#